data_AF-A0A821VRP2-F1
#
_entry.id   AF-A0A821VRP2-F1
#
_cell.length_a   1.000
_cell.length_b   1.000
_cell.length_c   1.000
_cell.angle_alpha   90.00
_cell.angle_beta   90.00
_cell.angle_gamma   90.00
#
_symmetry.space_group_name_H-M   'P 1'
#
loop_
_entity.id
_entity.type
_entity.pdbx_description
1 polymer ?
#
loop_
_entity_poly.entity_id
_entity_poly.type
_entity_poly.pdbx_seq_one_letter_code
_entity_poly.pdbx_strand_id
1 'polypeptide(L)'
;FEYQDFIINLGIVNQSQTTKGLILEVAYVPMDETREGYCLIQEFLQSFLNMTKPMVQKAITEQLSNWLRSLKEKKDAEYTPSISLLQYLDIFLNMRKQPNE
;
A
#
# COMPACT_ATOMS: atom_id res chain seq x y z
N PHE A 1 2.89 13.43 3.45
CA PHE A 1 2.04 14.38 2.71
C PHE A 1 0.62 14.23 3.21
N GLU A 2 -0.08 15.32 3.44
CA GLU A 2 -1.49 15.30 3.82
C GLU A 2 -2.32 15.71 2.59
N TYR A 3 -3.31 14.90 2.25
CA TYR A 3 -4.24 15.17 1.17
C TYR A 3 -5.66 14.93 1.67
N GLN A 4 -6.35 16.02 2.04
CA GLN A 4 -7.63 15.94 2.74
C GLN A 4 -7.50 15.02 3.98
N ASP A 5 -8.30 13.98 4.04
CA ASP A 5 -8.35 13.00 5.12
C ASP A 5 -7.30 11.88 4.99
N PHE A 6 -6.45 11.95 3.96
CA PHE A 6 -5.40 10.96 3.72
C PHE A 6 -4.02 11.44 4.17
N ILE A 7 -3.29 10.55 4.82
CA ILE A 7 -1.86 10.69 5.10
C ILE A 7 -1.11 9.76 4.16
N ILE A 8 -0.18 10.32 3.38
CA ILE A 8 0.58 9.61 2.35
C ILE A 8 2.06 9.74 2.67
N ASN A 9 2.73 8.61 2.90
CA ASN A 9 4.17 8.54 3.13
C ASN A 9 4.85 7.79 1.99
N LEU A 10 5.91 8.38 1.45
CA LEU A 10 6.75 7.76 0.42
C LEU A 10 8.15 7.53 1.00
N GLY A 11 8.59 6.27 0.99
CA GLY A 11 9.91 5.86 1.49
C GLY A 11 10.72 5.16 0.41
N ILE A 12 12.05 5.27 0.52
CA ILE A 12 13.00 4.49 -0.29
C ILE A 12 13.52 3.34 0.56
N VAL A 13 13.47 2.12 0.04
CA VAL A 13 14.02 0.94 0.70
C VAL A 13 15.41 0.69 0.16
N ASN A 14 16.39 0.68 1.07
CA ASN A 14 17.76 0.34 0.75
C ASN A 14 18.16 -0.95 1.48
N GLN A 15 18.86 -1.84 0.79
CA GLN A 15 19.54 -2.98 1.39
C GLN A 15 21.04 -2.81 1.17
N SER A 16 21.78 -2.60 2.26
CA SER A 16 23.19 -2.20 2.20
C SER A 16 23.35 -0.92 1.35
N GLN A 17 24.16 -0.94 0.30
CA GLN A 17 24.38 0.19 -0.61
C GLN A 17 23.50 0.15 -1.87
N THR A 18 22.51 -0.75 -1.92
CA THR A 18 21.63 -0.92 -3.09
C THR A 18 20.21 -0.48 -2.78
N THR A 19 19.63 0.33 -3.66
CA THR A 19 18.20 0.67 -3.60
C THR A 19 17.38 -0.51 -4.10
N LYS A 20 16.43 -0.95 -3.28
CA LYS A 20 15.52 -2.07 -3.57
C LYS A 20 14.20 -1.62 -4.15
N GLY A 21 13.77 -0.41 -3.85
CA GLY A 21 12.53 0.13 -4.38
C GLY A 21 11.94 1.23 -3.53
N LEU A 22 10.67 1.52 -3.79
CA LEU A 22 9.88 2.53 -3.10
C LEU A 22 8.76 1.85 -2.30
N ILE A 23 8.41 2.43 -1.17
CA ILE A 23 7.22 2.10 -0.40
C ILE A 23 6.31 3.32 -0.39
N LEU A 24 5.05 3.07 -0.74
CA LEU A 24 3.95 4.02 -0.57
C LEU A 24 3.06 3.52 0.56
N GLU A 25 2.95 4.31 1.62
CA GLU A 25 1.99 4.10 2.70
C GLU A 25 0.87 5.13 2.53
N VAL A 26 -0.38 4.66 2.65
CA VAL A 26 -1.57 5.49 2.60
C VAL A 26 -2.44 5.12 3.79
N ALA A 27 -2.74 6.11 4.62
CA ALA A 27 -3.65 6.01 5.76
C ALA A 27 -4.81 7.00 5.59
N TYR A 28 -5.98 6.62 6.11
CA TYR A 28 -7.17 7.48 6.16
C TYR A 28 -7.50 7.74 7.62
N VAL A 29 -7.67 9.02 7.99
CA VAL A 29 -7.73 9.49 9.39
C VAL A 29 -9.12 9.37 10.02
N PRO A 30 -10.24 9.66 9.33
CA PRO A 30 -11.58 9.43 9.86
C PRO A 30 -11.85 7.92 9.98
N MET A 31 -12.20 7.43 11.16
CA MET A 31 -12.46 6.00 11.41
C MET A 31 -13.86 5.77 11.99
N ASP A 32 -14.83 6.63 11.66
CA ASP A 32 -16.21 6.47 12.15
C ASP A 32 -16.84 5.16 11.63
N GLU A 33 -16.50 4.75 10.41
CA GLU A 33 -16.83 3.43 9.84
C GLU A 33 -15.63 2.80 9.13
N THR A 34 -15.02 1.79 9.77
CA THR A 34 -13.82 1.08 9.29
C THR A 34 -13.95 0.59 7.84
N ARG A 35 -15.12 0.05 7.48
CA ARG A 35 -15.37 -0.50 6.15
C ARG A 35 -15.34 0.57 5.06
N GLU A 36 -15.84 1.77 5.35
CA GLU A 36 -15.86 2.90 4.41
C GLU A 36 -14.45 3.43 4.18
N GLY A 37 -13.65 3.58 5.24
CA GLY A 37 -12.25 4.01 5.15
C GLY A 37 -11.39 3.12 4.24
N TYR A 38 -11.56 1.80 4.31
CA TYR A 38 -10.86 0.88 3.42
C TYR A 38 -11.28 1.01 1.96
N CYS A 39 -12.57 1.21 1.68
CA CYS A 39 -13.05 1.44 0.31
C CYS A 39 -12.48 2.75 -0.25
N LEU A 40 -12.42 3.80 0.56
CA LEU A 40 -11.84 5.10 0.18
C LEU A 40 -10.33 5.00 -0.12
N ILE A 41 -9.55 4.27 0.69
CA ILE A 41 -8.13 4.01 0.40
C ILE A 41 -7.98 3.24 -0.91
N GLN A 42 -8.84 2.25 -1.17
CA GLN A 42 -8.82 1.49 -2.42
C GLN A 42 -9.10 2.40 -3.63
N GLU A 43 -10.13 3.24 -3.56
CA GLU A 43 -10.48 4.18 -4.63
C GLU A 43 -9.37 5.21 -4.86
N PHE A 44 -8.79 5.73 -3.79
CA PHE A 44 -7.66 6.66 -3.85
C PHE A 44 -6.47 6.03 -4.59
N LEU A 45 -6.07 4.82 -4.20
CA LEU A 45 -4.96 4.10 -4.86
C LEU A 45 -5.28 3.79 -6.32
N GLN A 46 -6.50 3.34 -6.64
CA GLN A 46 -6.89 3.08 -8.03
C GLN A 46 -6.87 4.34 -8.89
N SER A 47 -7.38 5.46 -8.38
CA SER A 47 -7.33 6.76 -9.05
C SER A 47 -5.90 7.18 -9.33
N PHE A 48 -5.01 7.06 -8.33
CA PHE A 48 -3.59 7.37 -8.48
C PHE A 48 -2.92 6.50 -9.56
N LEU A 49 -3.23 5.21 -9.61
CA LEU A 49 -2.69 4.29 -10.61
C LEU A 49 -3.13 4.61 -12.03
N ASN A 50 -4.37 5.04 -12.21
CA ASN A 50 -4.89 5.44 -13.52
C ASN A 50 -4.22 6.70 -14.07
N MET A 51 -3.50 7.46 -13.23
CA MET A 51 -2.69 8.60 -13.65
C MET A 51 -1.24 8.22 -14.00
N THR A 52 -0.82 6.97 -13.77
CA THR A 52 0.56 6.50 -14.04
C THR A 52 0.72 5.93 -15.45
N LYS A 53 1.98 5.86 -15.94
CA LYS A 53 2.27 5.30 -17.28
C LYS A 53 1.74 3.85 -17.40
N PRO A 54 1.24 3.42 -18.56
CA PRO A 54 0.60 2.09 -18.74
C PRO A 54 1.45 0.90 -18.26
N MET A 55 2.78 0.97 -18.42
CA MET A 55 3.71 -0.06 -17.99
C MET A 55 3.79 -0.18 -16.46
N VAL A 56 3.68 0.95 -15.75
CA VAL A 56 3.66 1.04 -14.28
C VAL A 56 2.30 0.58 -13.75
N GLN A 57 1.23 0.90 -14.48
CA GLN A 57 -0.13 0.51 -14.14
C GLN A 57 -0.28 -1.01 -14.01
N LYS A 58 0.21 -1.80 -14.99
CA LYS A 58 0.07 -3.27 -14.96
C LYS A 58 0.72 -3.91 -13.72
N ALA A 59 1.95 -3.52 -13.40
CA ALA A 59 2.70 -4.07 -12.27
C ALA A 59 2.03 -3.76 -10.93
N ILE A 60 1.54 -2.52 -10.76
CA ILE A 60 0.91 -2.14 -9.50
C ILE A 60 -0.53 -2.65 -9.42
N THR A 61 -1.29 -2.74 -10.51
CA THR A 61 -2.65 -3.30 -10.51
C THR A 61 -2.65 -4.76 -10.06
N GLU A 62 -1.68 -5.58 -10.48
CA GLU A 62 -1.56 -6.97 -10.02
C GLU A 62 -1.29 -7.04 -8.51
N GLN A 63 -0.34 -6.26 -7.99
CA GLN A 63 -0.04 -6.21 -6.56
C GLN A 63 -1.21 -5.68 -5.73
N LEU A 64 -1.85 -4.60 -6.19
CA LEU A 64 -3.03 -4.02 -5.56
C LEU A 64 -4.17 -5.05 -5.53
N SER A 65 -4.41 -5.78 -6.62
CA SER A 65 -5.48 -6.79 -6.66
C SER A 65 -5.27 -7.94 -5.68
N ASN A 66 -4.03 -8.37 -5.47
CA ASN A 66 -3.68 -9.42 -4.51
C ASN A 66 -3.80 -8.92 -3.07
N TRP A 67 -3.32 -7.70 -2.81
CA TRP A 67 -3.49 -7.04 -1.52
C TRP A 67 -4.98 -6.85 -1.19
N LEU A 68 -5.78 -6.33 -2.13
CA LEU A 68 -7.22 -6.16 -1.98
C LEU A 68 -7.98 -7.48 -1.74
N ARG A 69 -7.50 -8.60 -2.29
CA ARG A 69 -8.04 -9.93 -1.99
C ARG A 69 -7.71 -10.36 -0.56
N SER A 70 -6.46 -10.21 -0.12
CA SER A 70 -6.07 -10.49 1.27
C SER A 70 -6.78 -9.60 2.29
N LEU A 71 -7.18 -8.40 1.87
CA LEU A 71 -7.94 -7.47 2.69
C LEU A 71 -9.44 -7.75 2.73
N LYS A 72 -10.03 -8.47 1.76
CA LYS A 72 -11.45 -8.85 1.83
C LYS A 72 -11.78 -9.62 3.10
N GLU A 73 -10.82 -10.35 3.65
CA GLU A 73 -10.94 -11.07 4.92
C GLU A 73 -10.80 -10.16 6.16
N LYS A 74 -10.35 -8.91 5.97
CA LYS A 74 -10.02 -7.94 7.03
C LYS A 74 -10.83 -6.64 6.98
N LYS A 75 -11.82 -6.52 6.08
CA LYS A 75 -12.60 -5.26 5.87
C LYS A 75 -13.36 -4.79 7.10
N ASP A 76 -13.72 -5.71 7.97
CA ASP A 76 -14.46 -5.43 9.20
C ASP A 76 -13.54 -5.37 10.44
N ALA A 77 -12.22 -5.55 10.25
CA ALA A 77 -11.25 -5.51 11.35
C ALA A 77 -10.83 -4.06 11.65
N GLU A 78 -10.95 -3.67 12.91
CA GLU A 78 -10.42 -2.41 13.41
C GLU A 78 -8.91 -2.31 13.16
N TYR A 79 -8.45 -1.12 12.79
CA TYR A 79 -7.03 -0.88 12.59
C TYR A 79 -6.27 -1.07 13.91
N THR A 80 -5.15 -1.79 13.85
CA THR A 80 -4.17 -1.84 14.93
C THR A 80 -2.78 -1.58 14.36
N PRO A 81 -1.85 -0.95 15.12
CA PRO A 81 -0.48 -0.73 14.67
C PRO A 81 0.22 -2.01 14.21
N SER A 82 -0.11 -3.14 14.83
CA SER A 82 0.39 -4.47 14.45
C SER A 82 0.07 -4.85 13.01
N ILE A 83 -1.09 -4.43 12.47
CA ILE A 83 -1.46 -4.68 11.07
C ILE A 83 -0.48 -3.98 10.12
N SER A 84 -0.08 -2.74 10.44
CA SER A 84 0.89 -1.99 9.61
C SER A 84 2.25 -2.67 9.62
N LEU A 85 2.72 -3.13 10.79
CA LEU A 85 3.97 -3.87 10.91
C LEU A 85 3.98 -5.15 10.06
N LEU A 86 2.87 -5.89 10.06
CA LEU A 86 2.73 -7.08 9.22
C LEU A 86 2.78 -6.74 7.73
N GLN A 87 2.12 -5.66 7.30
CA GLN A 87 2.19 -5.18 5.91
C GLN A 87 3.63 -4.83 5.50
N TYR A 88 4.36 -4.13 6.37
CA TYR A 88 5.78 -3.83 6.13
C TYR A 88 6.64 -5.08 6.00
N LEU A 89 6.46 -6.07 6.89
CA LEU A 89 7.19 -7.34 6.83
C LEU A 89 6.92 -8.09 5.52
N ASP A 90 5.66 -8.17 5.09
CA ASP A 90 5.28 -8.82 3.83
C ASP A 90 5.94 -8.13 2.63
N ILE A 91 5.93 -6.79 2.60
CA ILE A 91 6.60 -6.00 1.56
C ILE A 91 8.10 -6.29 1.53
N PHE A 92 8.78 -6.24 2.69
CA PHE A 92 10.22 -6.49 2.77
C PHE A 92 10.59 -7.93 2.39
N LEU A 93 9.79 -8.91 2.77
CA LEU A 93 9.99 -10.31 2.38
C LEU A 93 9.85 -10.50 0.86
N ASN A 94 8.90 -9.79 0.23
CA ASN A 94 8.73 -9.83 -1.22
C ASN A 94 9.89 -9.12 -1.95
N MET A 95 10.34 -7.96 -1.46
CA MET A 95 11.49 -7.24 -2.01
C MET A 95 12.81 -8.02 -1.86
N ARG A 96 12.96 -8.83 -0.81
CA ARG A 96 14.14 -9.71 -0.64
C ARG A 96 14.20 -10.83 -1.68
N LYS A 97 13.05 -11.33 -2.14
CA LYS A 97 12.97 -12.42 -3.14
C LYS A 97 13.24 -11.93 -4.56
N GLN A 98 13.12 -10.63 -4.82
CA GLN A 98 13.45 -10.06 -6.12
C GLN A 98 14.98 -9.91 -6.25
N PRO A 99 15.58 -10.38 -7.37
CA PRO A 99 16.99 -10.16 -7.65
C PRO A 99 17.27 -8.65 -7.73
N ASN A 100 18.48 -8.24 -7.34
CA ASN A 100 18.91 -6.85 -7.55
C ASN A 100 18.95 -6.60 -9.05
N GLU A 101 18.13 -5.66 -9.54
CA GLU A 101 18.32 -5.09 -10.88
C GLU A 101 19.52 -4.14 -10.91
#